data_AF-A0A2N3VEA0-F1
#
_entry.id   AF-A0A2N3VEA0-F1
#
_cell.length_a   1.000
_cell.length_b   1.000
_cell.length_c   1.000
_cell.angle_alpha   90.00
_cell.angle_beta   90.00
_cell.angle_gamma   90.00
#
_symmetry.space_group_name_H-M   'P 1'
#
loop_
_entity.id
_entity.type
_entity.pdbx_description
1 polymer ?
#
loop_
_entity_poly.entity_id
_entity_poly.type
_entity_poly.pdbx_seq_one_letter_code
_entity_poly.pdbx_strand_id
1 'polypeptide(L)'
;MTRQQVVFDTEYNPDWMPILSATPMELVLAEPMPEFCSEHGLPAVGSRACTVNSSGPLSELPTLRSFLRSMPPRRQRPAEARVRFQCPACEYCLAGIRRDRWIAMLSLLFVPLTIAAIFVAKQLELEQFSVPLALAVVPGCLPIALVTGMLAWSRSGYFSDVWMNVAADQLIVSAHADFVAAVEQNRAGTR
;
A
#
# COMPACT_ATOMS: atom_id res chain seq x y z
N MET A 1 21.32 3.55 -3.45
CA MET A 1 20.67 4.55 -4.32
C MET A 1 20.19 5.69 -3.44
N THR A 2 20.57 6.92 -3.73
CA THR A 2 20.12 8.13 -3.02
C THR A 2 18.75 8.52 -3.57
N ARG A 3 17.70 8.42 -2.74
CA ARG A 3 16.36 8.91 -3.09
C ARG A 3 16.36 10.44 -3.03
N GLN A 4 15.65 11.08 -3.95
CA GLN A 4 15.47 12.53 -4.00
C GLN A 4 14.00 12.86 -3.77
N GLN A 5 13.73 14.03 -3.20
CA GLN A 5 12.36 14.48 -2.95
C GLN A 5 11.91 15.42 -4.05
N VAL A 6 10.72 15.18 -4.59
CA VAL A 6 10.05 16.03 -5.55
C VAL A 6 8.75 16.52 -4.94
N VAL A 7 8.46 17.81 -5.11
CA VAL A 7 7.24 18.44 -4.63
C VAL A 7 6.34 18.70 -5.81
N PHE A 8 5.07 18.35 -5.68
CA PHE A 8 4.00 18.68 -6.62
C PHE A 8 2.96 19.53 -5.91
N ASP A 9 2.55 20.62 -6.55
CA ASP A 9 1.45 21.42 -6.07
C ASP A 9 0.12 20.68 -6.30
N THR A 10 -0.80 20.82 -5.35
CA THR A 10 -2.13 20.23 -5.44
C THR A 10 -3.16 21.32 -5.68
N GLU A 11 -4.10 21.02 -6.56
CA GLU A 11 -5.21 21.89 -6.89
C GLU A 11 -6.51 21.30 -6.39
N TYR A 12 -7.43 22.21 -6.06
CA TYR A 12 -8.78 21.85 -5.70
C TYR A 12 -9.54 21.40 -6.94
N ASN A 13 -10.18 20.23 -6.87
CA ASN A 13 -11.06 19.80 -7.95
C ASN A 13 -12.49 20.33 -7.69
N PRO A 14 -12.98 21.32 -8.47
CA PRO A 14 -14.29 21.91 -8.26
C PRO A 14 -15.44 20.92 -8.46
N ASP A 15 -15.24 19.86 -9.23
CA ASP A 15 -16.27 18.83 -9.47
C ASP A 15 -16.50 17.92 -8.26
N TRP A 16 -15.61 17.99 -7.25
CA TRP A 16 -15.58 17.11 -6.08
C TRP A 16 -15.85 17.90 -4.80
N MET A 17 -16.76 18.87 -4.87
CA MET A 17 -17.20 19.61 -3.68
C MET A 17 -17.75 18.66 -2.62
N PRO A 18 -17.27 18.75 -1.36
CA PRO A 18 -17.77 17.92 -0.28
C PRO A 18 -19.24 18.28 -0.03
N ILE A 19 -20.15 17.37 -0.39
CA ILE A 19 -21.60 17.50 -0.15
C ILE A 19 -21.89 17.50 1.37
N LEU A 20 -20.96 16.99 2.18
CA LEU A 20 -21.03 16.92 3.64
C LEU A 20 -19.70 17.38 4.26
N SER A 21 -19.78 18.19 5.32
CA SER A 21 -18.61 18.73 6.06
C SER A 21 -17.70 17.67 6.70
N ALA A 22 -18.10 16.40 6.71
CA ALA A 22 -17.34 15.28 7.23
C ALA A 22 -16.50 14.55 6.16
N THR A 23 -16.63 14.91 4.87
CA THR A 23 -15.82 14.32 3.80
C THR A 23 -14.53 15.13 3.60
N PRO A 24 -13.35 14.47 3.50
CA PRO A 24 -12.08 15.15 3.27
C PRO A 24 -12.14 15.92 1.96
N MET A 25 -11.51 17.10 1.90
CA MET A 25 -11.38 17.84 0.65
C MET A 25 -10.58 17.01 -0.36
N GLU A 26 -11.12 16.80 -1.56
CA GLU A 26 -10.43 16.05 -2.61
C GLU A 26 -9.58 16.98 -3.47
N LEU A 27 -8.30 16.64 -3.56
CA LEU A 27 -7.26 17.37 -4.26
C LEU A 27 -6.74 16.53 -5.42
N VAL A 28 -6.34 17.21 -6.49
CA VAL A 28 -5.70 16.62 -7.67
C VAL A 28 -4.32 17.25 -7.83
N LEU A 29 -3.41 16.56 -8.48
CA LEU A 29 -2.11 17.14 -8.82
C LEU A 29 -2.28 18.21 -9.91
N ALA A 30 -1.66 19.37 -9.72
CA ALA A 30 -1.62 20.43 -10.72
C ALA A 30 -0.84 20.00 -11.98
N GLU A 31 0.16 19.15 -11.79
CA GLU A 31 1.05 18.68 -12.85
C GLU A 31 0.87 17.18 -13.14
N PRO A 32 1.00 16.75 -14.41
CA PRO A 32 0.97 15.34 -14.74
C PRO A 32 2.21 14.61 -14.18
N MET A 33 2.00 13.38 -13.72
CA MET A 33 3.09 12.49 -13.32
C MET A 33 3.93 12.08 -14.54
N PRO A 34 5.26 11.95 -14.41
CA PRO A 34 6.12 11.51 -15.51
C PRO A 34 5.92 10.02 -15.81
N GLU A 35 6.31 9.58 -17.01
CA GLU A 35 6.24 8.17 -17.44
C GLU A 35 7.38 7.30 -16.87
N PHE A 36 7.88 7.63 -15.68
CA PHE A 36 8.93 6.88 -14.99
C PHE A 36 8.43 6.44 -13.62
N CYS A 37 8.87 5.27 -13.16
CA CYS A 37 8.53 4.76 -11.85
C CYS A 37 9.33 5.49 -10.76
N SER A 38 8.65 6.00 -9.73
CA SER A 38 9.28 6.71 -8.62
C SER A 38 10.19 5.83 -7.77
N GLU A 39 9.94 4.52 -7.66
CA GLU A 39 10.80 3.60 -6.89
C GLU A 39 12.10 3.26 -7.61
N HIS A 40 12.02 2.94 -8.90
CA HIS A 40 13.13 2.32 -9.64
C HIS A 40 13.74 3.21 -10.74
N GLY A 41 13.10 4.34 -11.09
CA GLY A 41 13.53 5.19 -12.22
C GLY A 41 13.35 4.55 -13.60
N LEU A 42 12.66 3.41 -13.69
CA LEU A 42 12.43 2.68 -14.94
C LEU A 42 11.17 3.21 -15.66
N PRO A 43 11.08 3.08 -16.99
CA PRO A 43 9.89 3.50 -17.74
C PRO A 43 8.63 2.80 -17.23
N ALA A 44 7.57 3.58 -17.13
CA ALA A 44 6.28 3.11 -16.67
C ALA A 44 5.59 2.29 -17.77
N VAL A 45 5.13 1.09 -17.42
CA VAL A 45 4.34 0.23 -18.32
C VAL A 45 2.85 0.23 -17.96
N GLY A 46 2.50 0.90 -16.86
CA GLY A 46 1.12 1.08 -16.43
C GLY A 46 1.02 2.09 -15.29
N SER A 47 -0.20 2.41 -14.93
CA SER A 47 -0.51 3.34 -13.84
C SER A 47 -1.48 2.71 -12.84
N ARG A 48 -1.47 3.21 -11.60
CA ARG A 48 -2.32 2.73 -10.50
C ARG A 48 -2.89 3.90 -9.72
N ALA A 49 -4.13 3.78 -9.25
CA ALA A 49 -4.71 4.78 -8.37
C ALA A 49 -3.96 4.81 -7.02
N CYS A 50 -3.46 5.98 -6.66
CA CYS A 50 -2.81 6.30 -5.39
C CYS A 50 -3.66 7.31 -4.63
N THR A 51 -3.71 7.17 -3.31
CA THR A 51 -4.49 8.05 -2.43
C THR A 51 -3.67 8.38 -1.21
N VAL A 52 -3.49 9.67 -0.95
CA VAL A 52 -2.72 10.18 0.21
C VAL A 52 -3.61 11.12 1.00
N ASN A 53 -3.60 10.99 2.32
CA ASN A 53 -4.40 11.83 3.22
C ASN A 53 -3.49 12.78 4.01
N SER A 54 -4.02 13.95 4.41
CA SER A 54 -3.25 14.98 5.12
C SER A 54 -2.93 14.66 6.60
N SER A 55 -3.65 13.74 7.24
CA SER A 55 -3.63 13.54 8.70
C SER A 55 -2.44 12.76 9.28
N GLY A 56 -1.31 12.70 8.58
CA GLY A 56 -0.04 12.21 9.12
C GLY A 56 0.69 11.17 8.25
N PRO A 57 1.96 10.89 8.55
CA PRO A 57 2.89 10.25 7.63
C PRO A 57 2.50 8.79 7.49
N LEU A 58 1.99 8.36 6.33
CA LEU A 58 1.85 6.93 6.12
C LEU A 58 1.86 6.54 4.65
N SER A 59 3.04 6.70 4.07
CA SER A 59 3.58 5.73 3.13
C SER A 59 4.83 5.08 3.74
N GLU A 60 4.86 4.82 5.05
CA GLU A 60 5.85 3.86 5.54
C GLU A 60 5.50 2.48 4.96
N LEU A 61 6.46 1.85 4.29
CA LEU A 61 6.38 0.45 3.88
C LEU A 61 5.79 -0.39 5.03
N PRO A 62 4.78 -1.25 4.77
CA PRO A 62 4.25 -2.13 5.80
C PRO A 62 5.36 -3.08 6.25
N THR A 63 5.91 -2.80 7.42
CA THR A 63 6.86 -3.66 8.13
C THR A 63 6.12 -4.37 9.24
N LEU A 64 6.66 -5.50 9.70
CA LEU A 64 6.10 -6.22 10.84
C LEU A 64 6.03 -5.31 12.08
N ARG A 65 7.00 -4.38 12.20
CA ARG A 65 7.01 -3.35 13.24
C ARG A 65 5.89 -2.32 13.06
N SER A 66 5.64 -1.80 11.85
CA SER A 66 4.55 -0.83 11.62
C SER A 66 3.18 -1.47 11.77
N PHE A 67 3.02 -2.74 11.39
CA PHE A 67 1.79 -3.52 11.62
C PHE A 67 1.50 -3.68 13.12
N LEU A 68 2.48 -4.11 13.92
CA LEU A 68 2.33 -4.20 15.38
C LEU A 68 2.04 -2.83 16.03
N ARG A 69 2.62 -1.76 15.50
CA ARG A 69 2.35 -0.38 15.96
C ARG A 69 0.97 0.13 15.56
N SER A 70 0.33 -0.47 14.55
CA SER A 70 -0.99 -0.10 14.06
C SER A 70 -2.15 -0.81 14.76
N MET A 71 -1.87 -1.79 15.63
CA MET A 71 -2.89 -2.52 16.41
C MET A 71 -3.58 -1.75 17.55
N PRO A 72 -2.98 -0.78 18.27
CA PRO A 72 -3.79 0.05 19.16
C PRO A 72 -4.75 0.92 18.33
N PRO A 73 -5.96 1.25 18.83
CA PRO A 73 -6.87 2.16 18.15
C PRO A 73 -6.22 3.54 18.11
N ARG A 74 -5.41 3.77 17.07
CA ARG A 74 -4.84 5.07 16.77
C ARG A 74 -6.04 5.96 16.51
N ARG A 75 -6.24 7.00 17.34
CA ARG A 75 -7.24 8.04 17.06
C ARG A 75 -6.93 8.60 15.69
N GLN A 76 -7.59 8.07 14.66
CA GLN A 76 -7.49 8.57 13.30
C GLN A 76 -8.10 9.94 13.34
N ARG A 77 -7.26 10.98 13.34
CA ARG A 77 -7.78 12.32 13.09
C ARG A 77 -8.43 12.26 11.71
N PRO A 78 -9.67 12.75 11.55
CA PRO A 78 -10.30 12.81 10.25
C PRO A 78 -9.34 13.50 9.30
N ALA A 79 -9.10 12.89 8.14
CA ALA A 79 -8.28 13.51 7.12
C ALA A 79 -8.96 14.82 6.69
N GLU A 80 -8.22 15.93 6.75
CA GLU A 80 -8.75 17.23 6.33
C GLU A 80 -8.75 17.33 4.79
N ALA A 81 -7.73 16.74 4.16
CA ALA A 81 -7.61 16.66 2.71
C ALA A 81 -7.11 15.29 2.24
N ARG A 82 -7.44 14.97 0.99
CA ARG A 82 -7.08 13.73 0.31
C ARG A 82 -6.67 14.03 -1.12
N VAL A 83 -5.47 13.62 -1.52
CA VAL A 83 -5.01 13.71 -2.90
C VAL A 83 -5.21 12.36 -3.58
N ARG A 84 -5.87 12.34 -4.74
CA ARG A 84 -5.99 11.15 -5.59
C ARG A 84 -5.24 11.39 -6.90
N PHE A 85 -4.38 10.45 -7.27
CA PHE A 85 -3.61 10.54 -8.50
C PHE A 85 -3.24 9.17 -9.04
N GLN A 86 -2.68 9.13 -10.24
CA GLN A 86 -2.17 7.90 -10.83
C GLN A 86 -0.65 7.80 -10.63
N CYS A 87 -0.20 6.76 -9.91
CA CYS A 87 1.21 6.45 -9.76
C CYS A 87 1.72 5.63 -10.97
N PRO A 88 2.80 6.07 -11.64
CA PRO A 88 3.46 5.28 -12.67
C PRO A 88 4.17 4.04 -12.09
N ALA A 89 4.03 2.90 -12.75
CA ALA A 89 4.55 1.61 -12.32
C ALA A 89 5.41 0.95 -13.42
N CYS A 90 6.61 0.51 -13.06
CA CYS A 90 7.46 -0.31 -13.94
C CYS A 90 7.14 -1.80 -13.81
N GLU A 91 7.68 -2.60 -14.73
CA GLU A 91 7.49 -4.07 -14.74
C GLU A 91 7.96 -4.73 -13.43
N TYR A 92 9.06 -4.25 -12.84
CA TYR A 92 9.59 -4.78 -11.58
C TYR A 92 8.62 -4.57 -10.41
N CYS A 93 8.02 -3.37 -10.29
CA CYS A 93 6.98 -3.11 -9.30
C CYS A 93 5.77 -4.02 -9.50
N LEU A 94 5.30 -4.15 -10.73
CA LEU A 94 4.14 -5.00 -11.04
C LEU A 94 4.42 -6.48 -10.79
N ALA A 95 5.63 -6.95 -11.10
CA ALA A 95 6.07 -8.32 -10.81
C ALA A 95 6.17 -8.58 -9.30
N GLY A 96 6.71 -7.63 -8.54
CA GLY A 96 6.75 -7.68 -7.07
C GLY A 96 5.34 -7.82 -6.47
N ILE A 97 4.41 -7.00 -6.95
CA ILE A 97 3.01 -7.05 -6.51
C ILE A 97 2.32 -8.36 -6.85
N ARG A 98 2.55 -8.89 -8.06
CA ARG A 98 2.02 -10.21 -8.43
C ARG A 98 2.56 -11.28 -7.49
N ARG A 99 3.86 -11.25 -7.20
CA ARG A 99 4.50 -12.18 -6.25
C ARG A 99 3.89 -12.06 -4.86
N ASP A 100 3.76 -10.83 -4.34
CA ASP A 100 3.20 -10.59 -3.02
C ASP A 100 1.74 -11.03 -2.94
N ARG A 101 0.93 -10.79 -3.97
CA ARG A 101 -0.44 -11.31 -4.05
C ARG A 101 -0.48 -12.84 -4.07
N TRP A 102 0.41 -13.48 -4.82
CA TRP A 102 0.52 -14.94 -4.82
C TRP A 102 0.87 -15.48 -3.44
N ILE A 103 1.85 -14.86 -2.77
CA ILE A 103 2.21 -15.23 -1.39
C ILE A 103 1.00 -15.05 -0.47
N ALA A 104 0.28 -13.93 -0.55
CA ALA A 104 -0.90 -13.68 0.25
C ALA A 104 -1.99 -14.73 0.03
N MET A 105 -2.28 -15.06 -1.23
CA MET A 105 -3.25 -16.08 -1.60
C MET A 105 -2.85 -17.47 -1.11
N LEU A 106 -1.58 -17.85 -1.27
CA LEU A 106 -1.06 -19.12 -0.79
C LEU A 106 -1.12 -19.21 0.73
N SER A 107 -0.70 -18.17 1.45
CA SER A 107 -0.81 -18.09 2.91
C SER A 107 -2.26 -18.22 3.38
N LEU A 108 -3.20 -17.53 2.72
CA LEU A 108 -4.63 -17.63 3.07
C LEU A 108 -5.22 -19.01 2.75
N LEU A 109 -4.72 -19.70 1.72
CA LEU A 109 -5.15 -21.06 1.37
C LEU A 109 -4.79 -22.09 2.45
N PHE A 110 -3.73 -21.87 3.23
CA PHE A 110 -3.40 -22.75 4.36
C PHE A 110 -4.48 -22.77 5.44
N VAL A 111 -5.30 -21.71 5.57
CA VAL A 111 -6.37 -21.65 6.57
C VAL A 111 -7.46 -22.69 6.30
N PRO A 112 -8.14 -22.72 5.13
CA PRO A 112 -9.13 -23.76 4.86
C PRO A 112 -8.51 -25.16 4.76
N LEU A 113 -7.28 -25.30 4.25
CA LEU A 113 -6.60 -26.60 4.20
C LEU A 113 -6.36 -27.19 5.59
N THR A 114 -5.96 -26.36 6.55
CA THR A 114 -5.74 -26.81 7.92
C THR A 114 -7.06 -27.15 8.63
N ILE A 115 -8.14 -26.38 8.39
CA ILE A 115 -9.48 -26.72 8.87
C ILE A 115 -9.96 -28.05 8.27
N ALA A 116 -9.79 -28.25 6.96
CA ALA A 116 -10.15 -29.50 6.29
C ALA A 116 -9.37 -30.70 6.84
N ALA A 117 -8.06 -30.54 7.09
CA ALA A 117 -7.23 -31.58 7.68
C ALA A 117 -7.70 -31.97 9.10
N ILE A 118 -8.08 -31.00 9.93
CA ILE A 118 -8.67 -31.26 11.26
C ILE A 118 -9.98 -32.02 11.12
N PHE A 119 -10.84 -31.62 10.18
CA PHE A 119 -12.12 -32.30 9.94
C PHE A 119 -11.94 -33.76 9.49
N VAL A 120 -11.02 -34.00 8.54
CA VAL A 120 -10.69 -35.37 8.08
C VAL A 120 -10.12 -36.21 9.22
N ALA A 121 -9.21 -35.66 10.04
CA ALA A 121 -8.66 -36.37 11.19
C ALA A 121 -9.75 -36.77 12.20
N LYS A 122 -10.75 -35.91 12.40
CA LYS A 122 -11.93 -36.23 13.22
C LYS A 122 -12.79 -37.33 12.61
N GLN A 123 -13.05 -37.30 11.31
CA GLN A 123 -13.84 -38.33 10.62
C GLN A 123 -13.18 -39.71 10.60
N LEU A 124 -11.84 -39.76 10.68
CA LEU A 124 -11.07 -41.02 10.74
C LEU A 124 -10.88 -41.53 12.18
N GLU A 125 -11.55 -40.94 13.17
CA GLU A 125 -11.42 -41.28 14.60
C GLU A 125 -9.98 -41.23 15.13
N LEU A 126 -9.12 -40.42 14.50
CA LEU A 126 -7.73 -40.20 14.90
C LEU A 126 -7.68 -39.20 16.07
N GLU A 127 -8.44 -39.48 17.12
CA GLU A 127 -8.62 -38.65 18.32
C GLU A 127 -7.25 -38.26 18.94
N GLN A 128 -6.31 -39.21 18.99
CA GLN A 128 -4.93 -39.03 19.48
C GLN A 128 -4.16 -37.94 18.71
N PHE A 129 -4.44 -37.74 17.42
CA PHE A 129 -3.76 -36.75 16.59
C PHE A 129 -4.52 -35.44 16.48
N SER A 130 -5.84 -35.45 16.67
CA SER A 130 -6.69 -34.26 16.49
C SER A 130 -6.34 -33.09 17.41
N VAL A 131 -6.04 -33.38 18.69
CA VAL A 131 -5.69 -32.36 19.71
C VAL A 131 -4.29 -31.77 19.48
N PRO A 132 -3.20 -32.56 19.30
CA PRO A 132 -1.89 -31.99 19.00
C PRO A 132 -1.84 -31.29 17.64
N LEU A 133 -2.60 -31.75 16.64
CA LEU A 133 -2.71 -31.07 15.36
C LEU A 133 -3.39 -29.71 15.51
N ALA A 134 -4.49 -29.63 16.25
CA ALA A 134 -5.17 -28.37 16.55
C ALA A 134 -4.25 -27.40 17.34
N LEU A 135 -3.48 -27.90 18.31
CA LEU A 135 -2.52 -27.11 19.08
C LEU A 135 -1.27 -26.69 18.29
N ALA A 136 -0.88 -27.40 17.24
CA ALA A 136 0.22 -26.97 16.38
C ALA A 136 -0.23 -25.95 15.32
N VAL A 137 -1.45 -26.13 14.81
CA VAL A 137 -2.01 -25.35 13.71
C VAL A 137 -2.55 -24.01 14.19
N VAL A 138 -3.33 -23.99 15.28
CA VAL A 138 -4.12 -22.82 15.70
C VAL A 138 -3.26 -21.71 16.32
N PRO A 139 -2.38 -21.94 17.31
CA PRO A 139 -1.51 -20.90 17.84
C PRO A 139 -0.24 -20.67 17.00
N GLY A 140 0.14 -21.62 16.13
CA GLY A 140 1.35 -21.55 15.32
C GLY A 140 1.08 -21.05 13.90
N CYS A 141 0.59 -21.94 13.04
CA CYS A 141 0.54 -21.70 11.59
C CYS A 141 -0.50 -20.66 11.20
N LEU A 142 -1.66 -20.63 11.85
CA LEU A 142 -2.77 -19.74 11.51
C LEU A 142 -2.43 -18.25 11.70
N PRO A 143 -1.94 -17.77 12.86
CA PRO A 143 -1.57 -16.37 13.02
C PRO A 143 -0.41 -15.97 12.11
N ILE A 144 0.57 -16.86 11.88
CA ILE A 144 1.69 -16.58 10.97
C ILE A 144 1.20 -16.45 9.53
N ALA A 145 0.35 -17.36 9.06
CA ALA A 145 -0.25 -17.29 7.72
C ALA A 145 -1.10 -16.02 7.54
N LEU A 146 -1.84 -15.63 8.58
CA LEU A 146 -2.69 -14.44 8.55
C LEU A 146 -1.86 -13.15 8.54
N VAL A 147 -0.83 -13.04 9.40
CA VAL A 147 0.07 -11.89 9.44
C VAL A 147 0.87 -11.78 8.13
N THR A 148 1.42 -12.88 7.63
CA THR A 148 2.14 -12.88 6.34
C THR A 148 1.22 -12.52 5.18
N GLY A 149 -0.01 -13.04 5.15
CA GLY A 149 -1.02 -12.70 4.16
C GLY A 149 -1.38 -11.22 4.20
N MET A 150 -1.62 -10.64 5.39
CA MET A 150 -1.92 -9.21 5.56
C MET A 150 -0.74 -8.32 5.15
N LEU A 151 0.49 -8.67 5.52
CA LEU A 151 1.68 -7.92 5.15
C LEU A 151 1.92 -7.97 3.64
N ALA A 152 1.81 -9.14 3.01
CA ALA A 152 1.97 -9.28 1.57
C ALA A 152 0.85 -8.55 0.82
N TRP A 153 -0.40 -8.62 1.30
CA TRP A 153 -1.53 -7.90 0.70
C TRP A 153 -1.36 -6.38 0.78
N SER A 154 -1.00 -5.86 1.96
CA SER A 154 -0.74 -4.43 2.16
C SER A 154 0.44 -3.92 1.33
N ARG A 155 1.54 -4.68 1.27
CA ARG A 155 2.69 -4.38 0.43
C ARG A 155 2.33 -4.36 -1.06
N SER A 156 1.40 -5.21 -1.49
CA SER A 156 0.91 -5.24 -2.87
C SER A 156 0.15 -3.97 -3.30
N GLY A 157 -0.31 -3.17 -2.33
CA GLY A 157 -0.96 -1.87 -2.55
C GLY A 157 -0.01 -0.68 -2.47
N TYR A 158 1.24 -0.89 -2.07
CA TYR A 158 2.23 0.14 -1.85
C TYR A 158 3.09 0.36 -3.11
N PHE A 159 3.20 1.62 -3.56
CA PHE A 159 3.93 1.95 -4.78
C PHE A 159 5.03 2.99 -4.62
N SER A 160 4.94 3.86 -3.60
CA SER A 160 5.91 4.96 -3.44
C SER A 160 5.81 5.63 -2.08
N ASP A 161 6.96 6.07 -1.57
CA ASP A 161 7.08 6.95 -0.40
C ASP A 161 6.53 8.35 -0.76
N VAL A 162 5.23 8.57 -0.50
CA VAL A 162 4.51 9.82 -0.74
C VAL A 162 3.80 10.31 0.51
N TRP A 163 3.88 11.61 0.78
CA TRP A 163 3.16 12.24 1.88
C TRP A 163 2.76 13.67 1.51
N MET A 164 1.78 14.21 2.22
CA MET A 164 1.41 15.62 2.08
C MET A 164 2.19 16.46 3.10
N ASN A 165 2.42 17.73 2.76
CA ASN A 165 2.93 18.70 3.71
C ASN A 165 1.85 19.05 4.77
N VAL A 166 2.23 19.84 5.78
CA VAL A 166 1.34 20.18 6.92
C VAL A 166 0.13 21.02 6.49
N ALA A 167 0.30 21.88 5.49
CA ALA A 167 -0.77 22.74 4.96
C ALA A 167 -1.70 22.01 3.97
N ALA A 168 -1.35 20.77 3.59
CA ALA A 168 -2.09 19.92 2.69
C ALA A 168 -2.28 20.46 1.26
N ASP A 169 -1.45 21.40 0.83
CA ASP A 169 -1.41 22.02 -0.51
C ASP A 169 -0.28 21.46 -1.40
N GLN A 170 0.60 20.62 -0.84
CA GLN A 170 1.70 20.02 -1.59
C GLN A 170 1.83 18.52 -1.32
N LEU A 171 2.06 17.77 -2.40
CA LEU A 171 2.41 16.36 -2.39
C LEU A 171 3.91 16.20 -2.52
N ILE A 172 4.54 15.57 -1.54
CA ILE A 172 5.97 15.28 -1.53
C ILE A 172 6.16 13.79 -1.87
N VAL A 173 6.96 13.53 -2.91
CA VAL A 173 7.28 12.20 -3.42
C VAL A 173 8.77 11.95 -3.24
N SER A 174 9.15 10.91 -2.52
CA SER A 174 10.52 10.41 -2.47
C SER A 174 10.74 9.43 -3.64
N ALA A 175 11.55 9.84 -4.60
CA ALA A 175 11.70 9.17 -5.89
C ALA A 175 13.16 8.91 -6.29
N HIS A 176 13.34 8.08 -7.31
CA HIS A 176 14.59 7.84 -8.00
C HIS A 176 15.04 9.09 -8.79
N ALA A 177 16.35 9.26 -9.00
CA ALA A 177 16.90 10.43 -9.69
C ALA A 177 16.34 10.59 -11.12
N ASP A 178 16.14 9.50 -11.86
CA ASP A 178 15.57 9.55 -13.22
C ASP A 178 14.12 10.03 -13.24
N PHE A 179 13.36 9.70 -12.18
CA PHE A 179 12.01 10.24 -12.02
C PHE A 179 12.07 11.76 -11.82
N VAL A 180 12.99 12.24 -10.97
CA VAL A 180 13.17 13.67 -10.72
C VAL A 180 13.57 14.40 -12.00
N ALA A 181 14.54 13.84 -12.74
CA ALA A 181 14.97 14.39 -14.02
C ALA A 181 13.82 14.48 -15.03
N ALA A 182 12.95 13.47 -15.10
CA ALA A 182 11.77 13.50 -15.96
C ALA A 182 10.75 14.58 -15.55
N VAL A 183 10.54 14.80 -14.24
CA VAL A 183 9.69 15.90 -13.76
C VAL A 183 10.27 17.26 -14.16
N GLU A 184 11.58 17.44 -13.97
CA GLU A 184 12.27 18.68 -14.35
C GLU A 184 12.19 18.95 -15.86
N GLN A 185 12.36 17.92 -16.68
CA GLN A 185 12.20 18.02 -18.14
C GLN A 185 10.78 18.40 -18.54
N ASN A 186 9.76 17.78 -17.93
CA ASN A 186 8.37 18.12 -18.18
C ASN A 186 8.10 19.59 -17.85
N ARG A 187 8.54 20.07 -16.68
CA ARG A 187 8.38 21.48 -16.25
C ARG A 187 9.12 22.47 -17.14
N ALA A 188 10.28 22.08 -17.69
CA ALA A 188 11.03 22.91 -18.61
C ALA A 188 10.33 23.02 -19.98
N GLY A 189 9.62 21.97 -20.41
CA GLY A 189 8.88 21.96 -21.68
C GLY A 189 7.53 22.69 -21.64
N THR A 190 6.94 22.92 -20.45
CA THR A 190 5.68 23.67 -20.27
C THR A 190 5.87 25.19 -20.11
N ARG A 191 7.11 25.70 -20.05
CA ARG A 191 7.44 27.13 -20.00
C ARG A 191 7.73 27.68 -21.39
#